data_AF-A0A368TVL8-F1
#
_entry.id   AF-A0A368TVL8-F1
#
_cell.length_a   1.000
_cell.length_b   1.000
_cell.length_c   1.000
_cell.angle_alpha   90.00
_cell.angle_beta   90.00
_cell.angle_gamma   90.00
#
_symmetry.space_group_name_H-M   'P 1'
#
loop_
_entity.id
_entity.type
_entity.pdbx_description
1 polymer ?
#
loop_
_entity_poly.entity_id
_entity_poly.type
_entity_poly.pdbx_seq_one_letter_code
_entity_poly.pdbx_strand_id
1 'polypeptide(L)' 'MPRLELNPNFTDPDAFYAALTEAHRERDEAQSERINARLILLLANHIGDQQVLEEALEIATQAAEPRATETEARQQ' A
#
# COMPACT_ATOMS: atom_id res chain seq x y z
N MET A 1 17.51 -8.70 13.21
CA MET A 1 16.54 -7.61 13.02
C MET A 1 16.03 -7.74 11.61
N PRO A 2 14.81 -8.24 11.38
CA PRO A 2 14.19 -8.18 10.07
C PRO A 2 13.94 -6.71 9.71
N ARG A 3 14.14 -6.37 8.45
CA ARG A 3 13.90 -5.05 7.86
C ARG A 3 12.79 -5.19 6.84
N LEU A 4 12.02 -4.14 6.62
CA LEU A 4 11.03 -4.13 5.55
C LEU A 4 11.67 -4.43 4.19
N GLU A 5 11.18 -5.45 3.50
CA GLU A 5 11.58 -5.77 2.13
C GLU A 5 10.80 -4.88 1.15
N LEU A 6 11.51 -3.94 0.54
CA LEU A 6 10.95 -3.00 -0.44
C LEU A 6 11.02 -3.51 -1.89
N ASN A 7 11.72 -4.63 -2.11
CA ASN A 7 11.82 -5.25 -3.42
C ASN A 7 10.54 -6.06 -3.73
N PRO A 8 10.15 -6.18 -5.02
CA PRO A 8 9.03 -7.03 -5.40
C PRO A 8 9.26 -8.47 -4.95
N ASN A 9 8.51 -8.91 -3.95
CA ASN A 9 8.57 -10.27 -3.41
C ASN A 9 7.29 -11.07 -3.75
N PHE A 10 6.70 -10.78 -4.91
CA PHE A 10 5.53 -11.48 -5.40
C PHE A 10 5.96 -12.67 -6.27
N THR A 11 5.41 -13.86 -6.00
CA THR A 11 5.58 -15.02 -6.89
C THR A 11 4.90 -14.80 -8.25
N ASP A 12 3.75 -14.10 -8.24
CA ASP A 12 3.01 -13.70 -9.42
C ASP A 12 2.33 -12.34 -9.15
N PRO A 13 2.99 -11.22 -9.51
CA PRO A 13 2.43 -9.89 -9.25
C PRO A 13 1.15 -9.63 -10.06
N ASP A 14 1.07 -10.13 -11.30
CA ASP A 14 -0.06 -9.89 -12.19
C ASP A 14 -1.33 -10.55 -11.65
N ALA A 15 -1.23 -11.79 -11.18
CA ALA A 15 -2.36 -12.51 -10.58
C ALA A 15 -2.88 -11.79 -9.32
N PHE A 16 -1.99 -11.26 -8.48
CA PHE A 16 -2.38 -10.53 -7.28
C PHE A 16 -3.08 -9.20 -7.61
N TYR A 17 -2.55 -8.43 -8.56
CA TYR A 17 -3.18 -7.18 -8.99
C TYR A 17 -4.53 -7.39 -9.65
N ALA A 18 -4.69 -8.46 -10.44
CA ALA A 18 -5.97 -8.84 -11.01
C ALA A 18 -7.00 -9.17 -9.91
N ALA A 19 -6.60 -9.97 -8.91
CA ALA A 19 -7.46 -10.32 -7.77
C ALA A 19 -7.86 -9.10 -6.93
N LEU A 20 -6.92 -8.17 -6.69
CA LEU A 20 -7.20 -6.92 -5.98
C LEU A 20 -8.21 -6.07 -6.77
N THR A 21 -7.98 -5.88 -8.06
CA THR A 21 -8.87 -5.10 -8.94
C THR A 21 -10.27 -5.70 -8.99
N GLU A 22 -10.38 -7.03 -9.11
CA GLU A 22 -11.65 -7.74 -9.07
C GLU A 22 -12.40 -7.50 -7.75
N ALA A 23 -11.69 -7.51 -6.62
CA ALA A 23 -12.28 -7.27 -5.32
C ALA A 23 -12.92 -5.87 -5.20
N HIS A 24 -12.46 -4.89 -5.98
CA HIS A 24 -12.95 -3.51 -5.97
C HIS A 24 -13.94 -3.16 -7.09
N ARG A 25 -14.05 -3.94 -8.18
CA ARG A 25 -14.73 -3.55 -9.43
C ARG A 25 -16.20 -3.12 -9.25
N GLU A 26 -16.93 -3.71 -8.32
CA GLU A 26 -18.36 -3.46 -8.12
C GLU A 26 -18.66 -2.74 -6.80
N ARG A 27 -17.67 -2.04 -6.23
CA ARG A 27 -17.77 -1.47 -4.88
C ARG A 27 -17.66 0.04 -4.87
N ASP A 28 -18.36 0.64 -3.93
CA ASP A 28 -18.18 2.06 -3.62
C ASP A 28 -16.84 2.30 -2.90
N GLU A 29 -16.48 3.58 -2.78
CA GLU A 29 -15.23 4.03 -2.16
C GLU A 29 -15.12 3.55 -0.70
N ALA A 30 -16.18 3.70 0.09
CA ALA A 30 -16.20 3.31 1.49
C ALA A 30 -16.06 1.79 1.69
N GLN A 31 -16.64 0.99 0.80
CA GLN A 31 -16.48 -0.45 0.77
C GLN A 31 -15.06 -0.85 0.38
N SER A 32 -14.46 -0.15 -0.58
CA SER A 32 -13.07 -0.35 -0.99
C SER A 32 -12.08 -0.02 0.13
N GLU A 33 -12.30 1.08 0.84
CA GLU A 33 -11.52 1.44 2.03
C GLU A 33 -11.60 0.38 3.13
N ARG A 34 -12.79 -0.16 3.41
CA ARG A 34 -12.96 -1.23 4.41
C ARG A 34 -12.21 -2.50 4.03
N ILE A 35 -12.19 -2.87 2.75
CA ILE A 35 -11.41 -4.02 2.26
C ILE A 35 -9.92 -3.75 2.46
N ASN A 36 -9.45 -2.57 2.07
CA ASN A 36 -8.05 -2.19 2.22
C ASN A 36 -7.61 -2.21 3.68
N ALA A 37 -8.39 -1.61 4.58
CA ALA A 37 -8.11 -1.63 6.01
C ALA A 37 -8.06 -3.06 6.56
N ARG A 38 -9.01 -3.92 6.16
CA ARG A 38 -9.02 -5.34 6.58
C ARG A 38 -7.82 -6.11 6.02
N LEU A 39 -7.47 -5.88 4.76
CA LEU A 39 -6.33 -6.51 4.11
C LEU A 39 -5.02 -6.11 4.80
N ILE A 40 -4.83 -4.82 5.09
CA ILE A 40 -3.67 -4.31 5.82
C ILE A 40 -3.53 -5.01 7.19
N LEU A 41 -4.62 -5.12 7.96
CA LEU A 41 -4.58 -5.79 9.27
C LEU A 41 -4.25 -7.29 9.16
N LEU A 42 -4.78 -7.98 8.14
CA LEU A 42 -4.47 -9.40 7.90
C LEU A 42 -3.00 -9.59 7.54
N LEU A 43 -2.45 -8.74 6.67
CA LEU A 43 -1.04 -8.77 6.29
C LEU A 43 -0.14 -8.40 7.48
N ALA A 44 -0.53 -7.42 8.28
CA ALA A 44 0.20 -7.05 9.48
C ALA A 44 0.28 -8.21 10.49
N ASN A 45 -0.83 -8.92 10.69
CA ASN A 45 -0.86 -10.12 11.51
C ASN A 45 -0.01 -11.27 10.92
N HIS A 46 0.02 -11.41 9.59
CA HIS A 46 0.87 -12.41 8.94
C HIS A 46 2.37 -12.11 9.10
N ILE A 47 2.76 -10.83 9.01
CA ILE A 47 4.14 -10.37 9.21
C ILE A 47 4.56 -10.57 10.68
N GLY A 48 3.71 -10.16 11.64
CA GLY A 48 3.88 -10.40 13.07
C GLY A 48 5.06 -9.66 13.74
N ASP A 49 5.94 -9.02 12.98
CA ASP A 49 7.09 -8.27 13.48
C ASP A 49 6.79 -6.77 13.62
N GLN A 50 6.78 -6.28 14.86
CA GLN A 50 6.46 -4.88 15.19
C GLN A 50 7.41 -3.88 14.51
N GLN A 51 8.70 -4.17 14.39
CA GLN A 51 9.67 -3.24 13.80
C GLN A 51 9.43 -3.08 12.30
N VAL A 52 9.12 -4.17 11.61
CA VAL A 52 8.77 -4.16 10.18
C VAL A 52 7.48 -3.36 9.95
N LEU A 53 6.50 -3.48 10.85
CA LEU A 53 5.23 -2.74 10.75
C LEU A 53 5.42 -1.24 11.00
N GLU A 54 6.26 -0.86 11.97
CA GLU A 54 6.59 0.54 12.25
C GLU A 54 7.33 1.19 11.07
N GLU A 55 8.33 0.50 10.50
CA GLU A 55 9.05 0.97 9.30
C GLU A 55 8.10 1.13 8.10
N ALA A 56 7.17 0.19 7.90
CA ALA A 56 6.16 0.27 6.84
C ALA A 56 5.21 1.47 7.01
N LEU A 57 4.77 1.74 8.24
CA LEU A 57 3.91 2.90 8.54
C LEU A 57 4.65 4.22 8.30
N GLU A 58 5.90 4.33 8.74
CA GLU A 58 6.71 5.52 8.51
C GLU A 58 6.85 5.81 7.01
N ILE A 59 7.21 4.80 6.21
CA ILE A 59 7.36 4.95 4.75
C ILE A 59 6.02 5.31 4.08
N ALA A 60 4.92 4.65 4.47
CA ALA A 60 3.61 4.92 3.88
C ALA A 60 3.12 6.35 4.16
N THR A 61 3.36 6.88 5.35
CA THR A 61 2.98 8.25 5.70
C THR A 61 3.82 9.30 4.97
N GLN A 62 5.12 9.07 4.76
CA GLN A 62 5.98 9.93 3.94
C GLN A 62 5.50 9.99 2.47
N ALA A 63 5.06 8.87 1.91
CA ALA A 63 4.55 8.82 0.54
C ALA A 63 3.20 9.54 0.36
N ALA A 64 2.41 9.64 1.45
CA ALA A 64 1.12 10.34 1.46
C ALA A 64 1.26 11.86 1.59
N GLU A 65 2.44 12.37 1.97
CA GLU A 65 2.70 13.81 1.93
C GLU A 65 2.72 14.27 0.47
N PRO A 66 1.85 15.21 0.06
CA PRO A 66 1.90 15.74 -1.29
C PRO A 66 3.27 16.38 -1.50
N ARG A 67 4.03 15.87 -2.47
CA ARG A 67 5.25 16.52 -2.96
C ARG A 67 4.87 17.94 -3.41
N ALA A 68 5.04 18.90 -2.52
CA ALA A 68 4.87 20.32 -2.81
C ALA A 68 6.05 20.75 -3.67
N THR A 69 6.06 20.42 -4.98
CA THR A 69 6.98 20.94 -6.01
C THR A 69 6.79 20.21 -7.35
N GLU A 70 5.67 20.41 -8.05
CA GLU A 70 5.60 20.10 -9.49
C GLU A 70 4.57 20.95 -10.25
N THR A 71 4.23 22.13 -9.74
CA THR A 71 3.29 23.06 -10.38
C THR A 71 3.98 24.17 -11.19
N GLU A 72 5.30 24.37 -11.08
CA GLU A 72 5.98 25.51 -11.74
C GLU A 72 6.48 25.24 -13.18
N ALA A 73 6.44 24.01 -13.69
CA ALA A 73 7.06 23.67 -14.99
C ALA A 73 6.10 23.61 -16.20
N ARG A 74 4.85 24.09 -16.08
CA ARG A 74 3.88 24.11 -17.21
C ARG A 74 3.45 25.51 -17.67
N GLN A 75 4.13 26.56 -17.22
CA GLN A 75 3.92 27.93 -17.72
C GLN A 75 5.15 28.48 -18.44
N GLN A 76 5.68 27.78 -19.44
CA GLN A 76 6.51 28.38 -20.51
C GLN A 76 6.26 27.65 -21.82
#